data_AF-A0AAV0NID0-F1
#
_entry.id   AF-A0AAV0NID0-F1
#
_cell.length_a   1.000
_cell.length_b   1.000
_cell.length_c   1.000
_cell.angle_alpha   90.00
_cell.angle_beta   90.00
_cell.angle_gamma   90.00
#
_symmetry.space_group_name_H-M   'P 1'
#
loop_
_entity.id
_entity.type
_entity.pdbx_description
1 polymer ?
#
loop_
_entity_poly.entity_id
_entity_poly.type
_entity_poly.pdbx_seq_one_letter_code
_entity_poly.pdbx_strand_id
1 'polypeptide(L)'
;MIQCPSKNEVDKIIALDRWIFQGFRVFADRWIENAGRSRVQTSSGDLWIHFYGIPLHLRSRDLFHQLGMYCGEVLEVQEEGLSLNEVRVRVRPNDMIPDE
;
A
#
# COMPACT_ATOMS: atom_id res chain seq x y z
N MET A 1 7.44 19.59 -2.02
CA MET A 1 7.33 18.64 -0.89
C MET A 1 6.09 17.81 -1.12
N ILE A 2 6.22 16.50 -1.35
CA ILE A 2 5.07 15.59 -1.45
C ILE A 2 4.68 15.31 0.00
N GLN A 3 3.52 15.81 0.43
CA GLN A 3 3.01 15.56 1.76
C GLN A 3 2.48 14.12 1.80
N CYS A 4 3.07 13.27 2.65
CA CYS A 4 2.63 11.89 2.83
C CYS A 4 1.25 11.87 3.53
N PRO A 5 0.29 11.05 3.08
CA PRO A 5 -1.05 10.98 3.68
C PRO A 5 -1.03 10.39 5.09
N SER A 6 -1.98 10.83 5.92
CA SER A 6 -2.31 10.19 7.20
C SER A 6 -2.96 8.83 6.99
N LYS A 7 -2.97 7.95 7.99
CA LYS A 7 -3.61 6.63 7.89
C LYS A 7 -5.08 6.68 7.46
N ASN A 8 -5.85 7.66 7.93
CA ASN A 8 -7.26 7.81 7.54
C ASN A 8 -7.41 8.23 6.07
N GLU A 9 -6.46 9.03 5.55
CA GLU A 9 -6.39 9.35 4.12
C GLU A 9 -6.00 8.13 3.30
N VAL A 10 -5.06 7.31 3.77
CA VAL A 10 -4.71 6.04 3.11
C VAL A 10 -5.93 5.12 3.01
N ASP A 11 -6.68 4.95 4.10
CA ASP A 11 -7.92 4.15 4.09
C ASP A 11 -8.96 4.72 3.09
N LYS A 12 -9.10 6.05 2.98
CA LYS A 12 -9.96 6.67 1.95
C LYS A 12 -9.46 6.40 0.54
N ILE A 13 -8.15 6.53 0.29
CA ILE A 13 -7.56 6.32 -1.04
C ILE A 13 -7.73 4.85 -1.46
N ILE A 14 -7.56 3.91 -0.54
CA ILE A 14 -7.84 2.48 -0.76
C ILE A 14 -9.33 2.27 -1.06
N ALA A 15 -10.23 2.86 -0.27
CA ALA A 15 -11.68 2.71 -0.42
C ALA A 15 -12.25 3.28 -1.73
N LEU A 16 -11.51 4.13 -2.46
CA LEU A 16 -11.97 4.69 -3.73
C LEU A 16 -12.04 3.65 -4.86
N ASP A 17 -11.38 2.49 -4.73
CA ASP A 17 -11.44 1.32 -5.65
C ASP A 17 -11.25 1.66 -7.15
N ARG A 18 -10.67 2.84 -7.43
CA ARG A 18 -10.59 3.45 -8.76
C ARG A 18 -9.23 4.08 -9.01
N TRP A 19 -8.17 3.29 -8.87
CA TRP A 19 -6.86 3.72 -9.30
C TRP A 19 -6.71 3.40 -10.78
N ILE A 20 -6.50 4.42 -11.61
CA ILE A 20 -6.09 4.24 -13.01
C ILE A 20 -4.61 4.56 -13.07
N PHE A 21 -3.78 3.54 -13.29
CA PHE A 21 -2.34 3.70 -13.45
C PHE A 21 -1.94 3.27 -14.86
N GLN A 22 -1.35 4.20 -15.63
CA GLN A 22 -0.97 3.98 -17.04
C GLN A 22 -2.12 3.40 -17.91
N GLY A 23 -3.37 3.78 -17.62
CA GLY A 23 -4.55 3.32 -18.35
C GLY A 23 -5.14 1.98 -17.86
N PHE A 24 -4.54 1.35 -16.85
CA PHE A 24 -5.03 0.10 -16.26
C PHE A 24 -5.65 0.34 -14.89
N ARG A 25 -6.71 -0.42 -14.60
CA ARG A 25 -7.36 -0.37 -13.30
C ARG A 25 -6.53 -1.17 -12.30
N VAL A 26 -5.99 -0.48 -11.31
CA VAL A 26 -5.30 -1.06 -10.17
C VAL A 26 -6.25 -0.98 -8.98
N PHE A 27 -6.21 -2.02 -8.17
CA PHE A 27 -6.96 -2.09 -6.93
C PHE A 27 -6.00 -2.13 -5.77
N ALA A 28 -6.43 -1.59 -4.63
CA ALA A 28 -5.67 -1.61 -3.40
C ALA A 28 -6.57 -2.12 -2.28
N ASP A 29 -6.02 -2.92 -1.39
CA ASP A 29 -6.64 -3.29 -0.12
C ASP A 29 -5.62 -3.24 1.01
N ARG A 30 -6.11 -3.08 2.23
CA ARG A 30 -5.25 -3.13 3.40
C ARG A 30 -4.96 -4.57 3.75
N TRP A 31 -3.70 -4.97 3.61
CA TRP A 31 -3.26 -6.28 4.04
C TRP A 31 -3.05 -6.28 5.55
N ILE A 32 -3.82 -7.11 6.24
CA ILE A 32 -3.61 -7.44 7.65
C ILE A 32 -3.21 -8.90 7.66
N GLU A 33 -2.03 -9.20 8.21
CA GLU A 33 -1.61 -10.58 8.44
C GLU A 33 -2.66 -11.26 9.34
N ASN A 34 -3.43 -12.20 8.79
CA ASN A 34 -4.58 -12.78 9.47
C ASN A 34 -4.18 -13.48 10.79
N ALA A 35 -4.49 -12.84 11.91
CA ALA A 35 -5.37 -13.34 12.98
C ALA A 35 -5.22 -14.81 13.48
N GLY A 36 -3.99 -15.36 13.56
CA GLY A 36 -3.74 -16.69 14.16
C GLY A 36 -2.53 -16.77 15.10
N ARG A 37 -1.60 -15.82 15.02
CA ARG A 37 -0.51 -15.68 15.98
C ARG A 37 -0.42 -14.23 16.36
N SER A 38 -0.44 -14.00 17.68
CA SER A 38 -0.21 -12.74 18.39
C SER A 38 0.01 -11.57 17.47
N ARG A 39 -1.02 -10.70 17.34
CA ARG A 39 -0.96 -9.34 16.80
C ARG A 39 0.49 -8.87 16.84
N VAL A 40 1.23 -9.06 15.75
CA VAL A 40 2.49 -8.37 15.58
C VAL A 40 1.98 -6.97 15.35
N GLN A 41 1.84 -6.23 16.45
CA GLN A 41 1.81 -4.81 16.39
C GLN A 41 3.07 -4.50 15.58
N THR A 42 2.89 -4.13 14.32
CA THR A 42 3.90 -3.34 13.65
C THR A 42 4.00 -2.11 14.54
N SER A 43 4.95 -2.14 15.48
CA SER A 43 5.07 -1.22 16.62
C SER A 43 5.36 0.23 16.18
N SER A 44 5.15 0.57 14.91
CA SER A 44 5.67 1.75 14.23
C SER A 44 4.64 2.50 13.39
N GLY A 45 3.35 2.12 13.43
CA GLY A 45 2.32 2.79 12.61
C GLY A 45 2.35 2.43 11.12
N ASP A 46 3.28 1.57 10.71
CA ASP A 46 3.44 1.08 9.34
C ASP A 46 2.21 0.26 8.87
N LEU A 47 1.87 0.40 7.59
CA LEU A 47 0.76 -0.28 6.93
C LEU A 47 1.27 -1.13 5.78
N TRP A 48 0.71 -2.33 5.64
CA TRP A 48 0.85 -3.11 4.42
C TRP A 48 -0.33 -2.85 3.51
N ILE A 49 -0.03 -2.50 2.26
CA ILE A 49 -1.02 -2.27 1.21
C ILE A 49 -0.79 -3.32 0.14
N HIS A 50 -1.85 -4.06 -0.16
CA HIS A 50 -1.87 -5.04 -1.22
C HIS A 50 -2.43 -4.38 -2.47
N PHE A 51 -1.65 -4.34 -3.54
CA PHE A 51 -2.07 -3.87 -4.85
C PHE A 51 -2.25 -5.05 -5.79
N TYR A 52 -3.35 -5.06 -6.52
CA TYR A 52 -3.68 -6.12 -7.47
C TYR A 52 -4.34 -5.60 -8.75
N GLY A 53 -4.35 -6.46 -9.78
CA GLY A 53 -4.84 -6.09 -11.12
C GLY A 53 -3.79 -5.41 -12.00
N ILE A 54 -2.52 -5.40 -11.58
CA ILE A 54 -1.41 -4.82 -12.35
C ILE A 54 -1.03 -5.78 -13.49
N PRO A 55 -1.03 -5.34 -14.76
CA PRO A 55 -0.60 -6.17 -15.87
C PRO A 55 0.86 -6.59 -15.74
N LEU A 56 1.16 -7.86 -16.03
CA LEU A 56 2.51 -8.44 -15.93
C LEU A 56 3.59 -7.61 -16.65
N HIS A 57 3.27 -7.06 -17.82
CA HIS A 57 4.21 -6.28 -18.64
C HIS A 57 4.52 -4.88 -18.07
N LEU A 58 3.71 -4.38 -17.13
CA LEU A 58 3.94 -3.11 -16.44
C LEU A 58 4.59 -3.28 -15.07
N ARG A 59 4.72 -4.52 -14.59
CA ARG A 59 5.32 -4.81 -13.28
C ARG A 59 6.78 -4.37 -13.28
N SER A 60 7.05 -3.31 -12.53
CA SER A 60 8.39 -2.85 -12.25
C SER A 60 8.47 -2.41 -10.79
N ARG A 61 9.65 -2.55 -10.20
CA ARG A 61 9.89 -2.06 -8.83
C ARG A 61 9.61 -0.56 -8.72
N ASP A 62 9.91 0.21 -9.76
CA ASP A 62 9.60 1.63 -9.85
C ASP A 62 8.10 1.91 -9.80
N LEU A 63 7.29 1.13 -10.53
CA LEU A 63 5.83 1.22 -10.50
C LEU A 63 5.30 0.97 -9.08
N PHE A 64 5.76 -0.09 -8.43
CA PHE A 64 5.31 -0.45 -7.09
C PHE A 64 5.70 0.60 -6.05
N HIS A 65 6.91 1.15 -6.20
CA HIS A 65 7.34 2.27 -5.37
C HIS A 65 6.46 3.51 -5.61
N GLN A 66 6.14 3.84 -6.86
CA GLN A 66 5.24 4.95 -7.17
C GLN A 66 3.84 4.74 -6.55
N LEU A 67 3.27 3.55 -6.67
CA LEU A 67 1.98 3.20 -6.04
C LEU A 67 2.04 3.38 -4.51
N GLY A 68 3.10 2.90 -3.87
CA GLY A 68 3.30 3.07 -2.43
C GLY A 68 3.44 4.53 -2.00
N MET A 69 4.10 5.38 -2.81
CA MET A 69 4.27 6.80 -2.49
C MET A 69 2.95 7.56 -2.38
N TYR A 70 1.90 7.11 -3.07
CA TYR A 70 0.56 7.69 -2.90
C TYR A 70 -0.07 7.38 -1.55
N CYS A 71 0.44 6.38 -0.84
CA CYS A 71 -0.07 5.92 0.44
C CYS A 71 0.87 6.22 1.61
N GLY A 72 2.04 6.82 1.38
CA GLY A 72 3.00 7.16 2.44
C GLY A 72 4.45 6.97 2.02
N GLU A 73 5.34 7.03 3.00
CA GLU A 73 6.76 6.72 2.78
C GLU A 73 6.92 5.22 2.52
N VAL A 74 7.48 4.85 1.37
CA VAL A 74 7.68 3.44 1.01
C VAL A 74 8.85 2.88 1.79
N LEU A 75 8.56 1.87 2.62
CA LEU A 75 9.57 1.17 3.41
C LEU A 75 10.03 -0.13 2.73
N GLU A 76 9.11 -0.82 2.07
CA GLU A 76 9.38 -2.14 1.51
C GLU A 76 8.42 -2.48 0.37
N VAL A 77 8.92 -3.17 -0.66
CA VAL A 77 8.12 -3.71 -1.76
C VAL A 77 8.36 -5.22 -1.79
N GLN A 78 7.29 -5.99 -1.61
CA GLN A 78 7.29 -7.45 -1.68
C GLN A 78 6.47 -7.89 -2.89
N GLU A 79 7.14 -8.52 -3.84
CA GLU A 79 6.49 -9.19 -4.95
C GLU A 79 6.14 -10.62 -4.54
N GLU A 80 4.84 -10.94 -4.40
CA GLU A 80 4.42 -12.29 -4.06
C GLU A 80 4.63 -13.21 -5.29
N GLY A 81 5.58 -14.14 -5.19
CA GLY A 81 6.03 -14.96 -6.31
C GLY A 81 5.04 -16.00 -6.86
N LEU A 82 3.83 -16.11 -6.30
CA LEU A 82 2.84 -17.13 -6.68
C LEU A 82 1.55 -16.56 -7.31
N SER A 83 1.21 -15.30 -7.03
CA SER A 83 0.07 -14.59 -7.62
C SER A 83 0.60 -13.54 -8.60
N LEU A 84 0.61 -13.87 -9.90
CA LEU A 84 1.24 -13.07 -10.95
C LEU A 84 0.74 -11.60 -11.05
N ASN A 85 -0.40 -11.27 -10.43
CA ASN A 85 -1.05 -9.97 -10.53
C ASN A 85 -1.11 -9.21 -9.19
N GLU A 86 -0.31 -9.60 -8.19
CA GLU A 86 -0.35 -9.03 -6.83
C GLU A 86 1.01 -8.51 -6.38
N VAL A 87 1.04 -7.44 -5.59
CA VAL A 87 2.23 -6.89 -4.94
C VAL A 87 1.84 -6.31 -3.59
N ARG A 88 2.70 -6.46 -2.58
CA ARG A 88 2.51 -5.83 -1.27
C ARG A 88 3.55 -4.74 -1.08
N VAL A 89 3.11 -3.57 -0.63
CA VAL A 89 3.98 -2.45 -0.34
C VAL A 89 3.78 -2.05 1.11
N ARG A 90 4.86 -2.04 1.89
CA ARG A 90 4.84 -1.49 3.24
C ARG A 90 5.08 0.01 3.16
N VAL A 91 4.16 0.78 3.71
CA VAL A 91 4.24 2.23 3.77
C VAL A 91 4.17 2.71 5.21
N ARG A 92 4.85 3.81 5.50
CA ARG A 92 4.66 4.59 6.72
C ARG A 92 3.75 5.78 6.42
N PRO A 93 2.50 5.77 6.88
CA PRO A 93 1.66 6.97 6.82
C PRO A 93 2.22 8.04 7.76
N ASN A 94 1.96 9.30 7.44
CA ASN A 94 2.43 10.43 8.23
C ASN A 94 1.49 10.69 9.42
N ASP A 95 1.44 9.76 10.36
CA ASP A 95 0.74 9.96 11.63
C ASP A 95 1.68 10.60 12.66
N MET A 96 1.77 11.93 12.60
CA MET A 96 2.11 12.76 13.76
C MET A 96 1.20 13.98 13.80
N ILE A 97 -0.08 13.78 14.12
CA ILE A 97 -0.81 14.66 15.04
C ILE A 97 -1.83 13.77 15.78
N PRO A 98 -1.68 13.49 17.09
CA PRO A 98 -2.81 13.03 17.88
C PRO A 98 -3.88 14.13 17.87
N ASP A 99 -5.09 13.83 17.41
CA ASP A 99 -6.26 14.64 17.72
C ASP A 99 -6.39 14.71 19.25
N GLU A 100 -6.07 15.89 19.80
CA GLU A 100 -6.31 16.41 21.17
C GLU A 100 -6.07 15.51 22.39
#